data_AF-A0A4S0NK20-F1
#
_entry.id   AF-A0A4S0NK20-F1
#
_cell.length_a   1.000
_cell.length_b   1.000
_cell.length_c   1.000
_cell.angle_alpha   90.00
_cell.angle_beta   90.00
_cell.angle_gamma   90.00
#
_symmetry.space_group_name_H-M   'P 1'
#
loop_
_entity.id
_entity.type
_entity.pdbx_description
1 polymer ?
#
loop_
_entity_poly.entity_id
_entity_poly.type
_entity_poly.pdbx_seq_one_letter_code
_entity_poly.pdbx_strand_id
1 'polypeptide(L)'
;MPTSNNPPFPAALRLFSAAVIIVLIIGAGLFFAPVLVKPRWPWAVTPFNARFLGGFYTAEMVVMAALLFWNRWSPGRLVLVMAFIFTVIVSLASFINLGYFNFERKAPWLWFLVYLGSVAVSGWFLWRARGRPSAKGVALTPALRSYMPVEWAVLGVYGVGLLLFPLLFSSIWPWPIDVFHAQVYSAIFLAGAGGVYLVWRSAPREELLVLGLAQVLVGLFAILGLVITDAAVHRIDWRAARTLCWLALFGWIGISGVFKLVAASRYFKARRAETDPGDTL
;
A
#
# COMPACT_ATOMS: atom_id res chain seq x y z
N MET A 1 17.52 32.05 -0.58
CA MET A 1 17.79 30.77 -1.29
C MET A 1 16.46 30.27 -1.84
N PRO A 2 16.35 29.91 -3.14
CA PRO A 2 15.11 29.36 -3.66
C PRO A 2 14.90 28.00 -2.99
N THR A 3 13.91 27.90 -2.10
CA THR A 3 13.50 26.62 -1.56
C THR A 3 13.10 25.73 -2.73
N SER A 4 13.81 24.62 -2.93
CA SER A 4 13.41 23.54 -3.82
C SER A 4 11.91 23.30 -3.65
N ASN A 5 11.14 23.31 -4.74
CA ASN A 5 9.69 23.02 -4.75
C ASN A 5 9.36 21.63 -4.15
N ASN A 6 10.36 20.79 -3.87
CA ASN A 6 10.26 19.50 -3.21
C ASN A 6 11.47 19.30 -2.28
N PRO A 7 11.40 19.76 -1.01
CA PRO A 7 12.53 19.68 -0.09
C PRO A 7 12.85 18.23 0.31
N PRO A 8 14.03 17.99 0.92
CA PRO A 8 14.40 16.68 1.41
C PRO A 8 13.42 16.12 2.44
N PHE A 9 13.36 14.79 2.52
CA PHE A 9 12.55 14.10 3.52
C PHE A 9 13.19 14.32 4.92
N PRO A 10 12.42 14.77 5.95
CA PRO A 10 12.98 15.09 7.26
C PRO A 10 13.81 13.94 7.86
N ALA A 11 14.99 14.23 8.42
CA ALA A 11 15.91 13.20 8.91
C ALA A 11 15.29 12.27 9.96
N ALA A 12 14.51 12.82 10.91
CA ALA A 12 13.79 12.03 11.90
C ALA A 12 12.76 11.08 11.26
N LEU A 13 12.09 11.53 10.20
CA LEU A 13 11.13 10.72 9.48
C LEU A 13 11.83 9.65 8.62
N ARG A 14 13.03 9.92 8.10
CA ARG A 14 13.89 8.92 7.45
C ARG A 14 14.32 7.82 8.42
N LEU A 15 14.73 8.20 9.63
CA LEU A 15 15.10 7.23 10.67
C LEU A 15 13.90 6.35 11.05
N PHE A 16 12.73 6.96 11.22
CA PHE A 16 11.48 6.23 11.45
C PHE A 16 11.16 5.28 10.28
N SER A 17 11.22 5.74 9.03
CA SER A 17 11.02 4.90 7.84
C SER A 17 12.02 3.74 7.76
N ALA A 18 13.28 3.94 8.17
CA ALA A 18 14.27 2.86 8.24
C ALA A 18 13.91 1.81 9.30
N ALA A 19 13.42 2.24 10.47
CA ALA A 19 12.90 1.32 11.48
C ALA A 19 11.66 0.54 10.99
N VAL A 20 10.76 1.22 10.27
CA VAL A 20 9.60 0.57 9.63
C VAL A 20 10.04 -0.49 8.63
N ILE A 21 11.06 -0.24 7.79
CA ILE A 21 11.60 -1.25 6.86
C ILE A 21 12.03 -2.52 7.60
N ILE A 22 12.68 -2.41 8.77
CA ILE A 22 13.09 -3.58 9.56
C ILE A 22 11.88 -4.42 9.97
N VAL A 23 10.78 -3.78 10.38
CA VAL A 23 9.52 -4.48 10.69
C VAL A 23 8.91 -5.09 9.44
N LEU A 24 8.92 -4.37 8.32
CA LEU A 24 8.38 -4.85 7.05
C LEU A 24 9.15 -6.08 6.53
N ILE A 25 10.44 -6.23 6.82
CA ILE A 25 11.20 -7.46 6.51
C ILE A 25 10.59 -8.68 7.22
N ILE A 26 10.18 -8.54 8.48
CA ILE A 26 9.50 -9.62 9.22
C ILE A 26 8.16 -9.94 8.53
N GLY A 27 7.41 -8.91 8.14
CA GLY A 27 6.16 -9.06 7.39
C GLY A 27 6.35 -9.75 6.04
N ALA A 28 7.34 -9.33 5.25
CA ALA A 28 7.72 -9.92 3.98
C ALA A 28 8.14 -11.40 4.13
N GLY A 29 8.67 -11.78 5.29
CA GLY A 29 8.94 -13.17 5.64
C GLY A 29 7.70 -14.07 5.62
N LEU A 30 6.48 -13.55 5.78
CA LEU A 30 5.25 -14.32 5.53
C LEU A 30 5.08 -14.72 4.05
N PHE A 31 5.64 -13.93 3.13
CA PHE A 31 5.65 -14.25 1.71
C PHE A 31 6.75 -15.26 1.38
N PHE A 32 7.99 -14.97 1.77
CA PHE A 32 9.14 -15.74 1.31
C PHE A 32 9.47 -16.96 2.18
N ALA A 33 9.20 -16.90 3.48
CA ALA A 33 9.52 -17.94 4.46
C ALA A 33 8.38 -18.18 5.47
N PRO A 34 7.15 -18.50 5.00
CA PRO A 34 5.98 -18.62 5.89
C PRO A 34 6.15 -19.67 6.99
N VAL A 35 6.90 -20.74 6.75
CA VAL A 35 7.17 -21.79 7.76
C VAL A 35 7.91 -21.22 8.98
N LEU A 36 8.81 -20.26 8.76
CA LEU A 36 9.58 -19.63 9.84
C LEU A 36 8.80 -18.53 10.57
N VAL A 37 8.00 -17.75 9.82
CA VAL A 37 7.37 -16.55 10.37
C VAL A 37 5.98 -16.83 10.98
N LYS A 38 5.15 -17.67 10.36
CA LYS A 38 3.78 -17.95 10.84
C LYS A 38 3.73 -18.37 12.32
N PRO A 39 4.60 -19.27 12.83
CA PRO A 39 4.55 -19.66 14.24
C PRO A 39 4.84 -18.50 15.20
N ARG A 40 5.58 -17.49 14.74
CA ARG A 40 5.97 -16.30 15.52
C ARG A 40 5.01 -15.12 15.34
N TRP A 41 4.07 -15.25 14.40
CA TRP A 41 3.08 -14.21 14.12
C TRP A 41 2.14 -14.01 15.32
N PRO A 42 1.60 -12.80 15.54
CA PRO A 42 0.82 -12.51 16.76
C PRO A 42 -0.52 -13.24 16.84
N TRP A 43 -1.07 -13.68 15.70
CA TRP A 43 -2.30 -14.48 15.60
C TRP A 43 -2.12 -15.61 14.58
N ALA A 44 -3.10 -16.53 14.52
CA ALA A 44 -3.08 -17.64 13.57
C ALA A 44 -3.35 -17.18 12.13
N VAL A 45 -2.49 -17.58 11.20
CA VAL A 45 -2.59 -17.20 9.78
C VAL A 45 -2.63 -18.44 8.90
N THR A 46 -3.59 -18.51 7.98
CA THR A 46 -3.67 -19.58 6.97
C THR A 46 -2.59 -19.39 5.88
N PRO A 47 -2.24 -20.40 5.08
CA PRO A 47 -1.23 -20.26 4.03
C PRO A 47 -1.51 -19.11 3.05
N PHE A 48 -2.75 -19.00 2.56
CA PHE A 48 -3.15 -17.93 1.64
C PHE A 48 -3.08 -16.55 2.31
N ASN A 49 -3.59 -16.42 3.54
CA ASN A 49 -3.51 -15.17 4.29
C ASN A 49 -2.06 -14.73 4.55
N ALA A 50 -1.15 -15.68 4.83
CA ALA A 50 0.26 -15.38 5.07
C ALA A 50 0.91 -14.81 3.80
N ARG A 51 0.71 -15.46 2.66
CA ARG A 51 1.28 -15.02 1.39
C ARG A 51 0.66 -13.71 0.91
N PHE A 52 -0.65 -13.54 1.06
CA PHE A 52 -1.30 -12.28 0.73
C PHE A 52 -0.75 -11.11 1.57
N LEU A 53 -0.73 -11.28 2.90
CA LEU A 53 -0.27 -10.25 3.82
C LEU A 53 1.23 -9.95 3.66
N GLY A 54 2.06 -10.98 3.51
CA GLY A 54 3.49 -10.82 3.26
C GLY A 54 3.79 -10.13 1.93
N GLY A 55 2.97 -10.37 0.91
CA GLY A 55 3.08 -9.71 -0.39
C GLY A 55 2.83 -8.20 -0.28
N PHE A 56 1.81 -7.82 0.48
CA PHE A 56 1.53 -6.41 0.78
C PHE A 56 2.68 -5.74 1.55
N TYR A 57 3.19 -6.36 2.61
CA TYR A 57 4.35 -5.83 3.34
C TYR A 57 5.61 -5.73 2.46
N THR A 58 5.79 -6.66 1.52
CA THR A 58 6.89 -6.61 0.55
C THR A 58 6.74 -5.42 -0.40
N ALA A 59 5.53 -5.17 -0.90
CA ALA A 59 5.24 -4.00 -1.74
C ALA A 59 5.53 -2.69 -1.00
N GLU A 60 5.08 -2.58 0.26
CA GLU A 60 5.36 -1.42 1.11
C GLU A 60 6.86 -1.24 1.37
N MET A 61 7.58 -2.33 1.67
CA MET A 61 9.02 -2.31 1.91
C MET A 61 9.78 -1.72 0.72
N VAL A 62 9.46 -2.14 -0.50
CA VAL A 62 10.10 -1.63 -1.73
C VAL A 62 9.79 -0.15 -1.92
N VAL A 63 8.54 0.26 -1.70
CA VAL A 63 8.14 1.67 -1.79
C VAL A 63 8.87 2.52 -0.75
N MET A 64 8.96 2.05 0.50
CA MET A 64 9.64 2.76 1.58
C MET A 64 11.16 2.86 1.31
N ALA A 65 11.77 1.81 0.77
CA ALA A 65 13.17 1.84 0.35
C ALA A 65 13.41 2.85 -0.78
N ALA A 66 12.52 2.90 -1.78
CA ALA A 66 12.59 3.90 -2.85
C ALA A 66 12.46 5.33 -2.31
N LEU A 67 11.64 5.56 -1.28
CA LEU A 67 11.54 6.86 -0.61
C LEU A 67 12.82 7.28 0.09
N LEU A 68 13.47 6.36 0.82
CA LEU A 68 14.74 6.66 1.49
C LEU A 68 15.84 7.00 0.49
N PHE A 69 15.81 6.37 -0.69
CA PHE A 69 16.73 6.65 -1.77
C PHE A 69 16.45 8.00 -2.45
N TRP A 70 15.19 8.28 -2.82
CA TRP A 70 14.84 9.55 -3.47
C TRP A 70 14.93 10.76 -2.53
N ASN A 71 14.66 10.55 -1.24
CA ASN A 71 14.78 11.55 -0.19
C ASN A 71 14.02 12.85 -0.52
N ARG A 72 12.73 12.74 -0.87
CA ARG A 72 11.87 13.88 -1.23
C ARG A 72 10.59 13.93 -0.40
N TRP A 73 10.16 15.13 -0.04
CA TRP A 73 8.97 15.37 0.77
C TRP A 73 7.68 14.89 0.10
N SER A 74 7.42 15.25 -1.16
CA SER A 74 6.14 14.92 -1.84
C SER A 74 5.82 13.41 -1.84
N PRO A 75 6.71 12.54 -2.38
CA PRO A 75 6.44 11.10 -2.35
C PRO A 75 6.41 10.53 -0.92
N GLY A 76 7.22 11.08 -0.01
CA GLY A 76 7.21 10.68 1.39
C GLY A 76 5.91 11.04 2.13
N ARG A 77 5.32 12.21 1.83
CA ARG A 77 4.03 12.66 2.36
C ARG A 77 2.90 11.73 1.92
N LEU A 78 2.89 11.33 0.64
CA LEU A 78 1.90 10.38 0.12
C LEU A 78 1.94 9.07 0.92
N VAL A 79 3.11 8.46 1.04
CA VAL A 79 3.27 7.21 1.79
C VAL A 79 2.97 7.39 3.27
N LEU A 80 3.32 8.54 3.86
CA LEU A 80 2.99 8.82 5.25
C LEU A 80 1.47 8.86 5.49
N VAL A 81 0.69 9.43 4.58
CA VAL A 81 -0.78 9.41 4.67
C VAL A 81 -1.31 8.00 4.49
N MET A 82 -0.82 7.25 3.50
CA MET A 82 -1.24 5.87 3.27
C MET A 82 -0.92 4.98 4.49
N ALA A 83 0.28 5.09 5.04
CA ALA A 83 0.72 4.37 6.23
C ALA A 83 -0.11 4.76 7.47
N PHE A 84 -0.44 6.05 7.64
CA PHE A 84 -1.31 6.49 8.73
C PHE A 84 -2.71 5.88 8.63
N ILE A 85 -3.34 5.93 7.45
CA ILE A 85 -4.66 5.31 7.22
C ILE A 85 -4.58 3.81 7.52
N PHE A 86 -3.57 3.13 6.98
CA PHE A 86 -3.39 1.70 7.17
C PHE A 86 -3.23 1.34 8.65
N THR A 87 -2.30 2.00 9.34
CA THR A 87 -1.97 1.70 10.74
C THR A 87 -3.12 2.04 11.69
N VAL A 88 -3.90 3.10 11.43
CA VAL A 88 -5.11 3.40 12.22
C VAL A 88 -6.13 2.27 12.08
N ILE A 89 -6.46 1.86 10.85
CA ILE A 89 -7.47 0.82 10.62
C ILE A 89 -7.03 -0.52 11.21
N VAL A 90 -5.77 -0.92 10.99
CA VAL A 90 -5.24 -2.17 11.55
C VAL A 90 -5.19 -2.12 13.08
N SER A 91 -4.83 -0.98 13.68
CA SER A 91 -4.87 -0.82 15.13
C SER A 91 -6.29 -1.00 15.68
N LEU A 92 -7.27 -0.31 15.08
CA LEU A 92 -8.67 -0.41 15.49
C LEU A 92 -9.22 -1.83 15.32
N ALA A 93 -8.97 -2.47 14.17
CA ALA A 93 -9.37 -3.85 13.94
C ALA A 93 -8.72 -4.80 14.96
N SER A 94 -7.44 -4.59 15.32
CA SER A 94 -6.75 -5.38 16.34
C SER A 94 -7.36 -5.20 17.73
N PHE A 95 -7.73 -3.96 18.11
CA PHE A 95 -8.37 -3.67 19.39
C PHE A 95 -9.79 -4.23 19.50
N ILE A 96 -10.56 -4.20 18.42
CA ILE A 96 -11.92 -4.76 18.41
C ILE A 96 -11.86 -6.28 18.51
N ASN A 97 -10.81 -6.91 17.98
CA ASN A 97 -10.67 -8.36 17.87
C ASN A 97 -9.55 -8.92 18.77
N LEU A 98 -9.44 -8.45 20.01
CA LEU A 98 -8.40 -8.90 20.96
C LEU A 98 -8.37 -10.42 21.18
N GLY A 99 -9.51 -11.10 21.02
CA GLY A 99 -9.60 -12.56 21.15
C GLY A 99 -8.75 -13.36 20.17
N TYR A 100 -8.26 -12.76 19.08
CA TYR A 100 -7.33 -13.41 18.14
C TYR A 100 -5.88 -13.48 18.65
N PHE A 101 -5.56 -12.74 19.69
CA PHE A 101 -4.19 -12.57 20.17
C PHE A 101 -3.96 -13.37 21.47
N ASN A 102 -2.89 -14.17 21.51
CA ASN A 102 -2.44 -14.80 22.76
C ASN A 102 -1.41 -13.91 23.48
N PHE A 103 -1.86 -13.15 24.47
CA PHE A 103 -1.05 -12.21 25.25
C PHE A 103 -0.07 -12.86 26.24
N GLU A 104 -0.07 -14.19 26.40
CA GLU A 104 1.02 -14.92 27.07
C GLU A 104 2.32 -14.86 26.26
N ARG A 105 2.22 -14.58 24.95
CA ARG A 105 3.35 -14.43 24.05
C ARG A 105 3.75 -12.96 23.92
N LYS A 106 5.05 -12.72 23.65
CA LYS A 106 5.57 -11.35 23.39
C LYS A 106 5.09 -10.75 22.05
N ALA A 107 4.69 -11.59 21.09
CA ALA A 107 4.39 -11.16 19.72
C ALA A 107 3.18 -10.18 19.64
N PRO A 108 2.03 -10.42 20.30
CA PRO A 108 0.95 -9.44 20.36
C PRO A 108 1.34 -8.09 20.97
N TRP A 109 2.09 -8.09 22.07
CA TRP A 109 2.54 -6.84 22.69
C TRP A 109 3.41 -6.01 21.72
N LEU A 110 4.34 -6.66 21.02
CA LEU A 110 5.16 -6.00 20.01
C LEU A 110 4.31 -5.49 18.84
N TRP A 111 3.29 -6.25 18.41
CA TRP A 111 2.35 -5.83 17.38
C TRP A 111 1.65 -4.52 17.75
N PHE A 112 1.03 -4.46 18.93
CA PHE A 112 0.36 -3.25 19.39
C PHE A 112 1.34 -2.08 19.56
N LEU A 113 2.53 -2.30 20.10
CA LEU A 113 3.56 -1.27 20.23
C LEU A 113 3.93 -0.68 18.86
N VAL A 114 4.18 -1.53 17.86
CA VAL A 114 4.56 -1.11 16.51
C VAL A 114 3.43 -0.35 15.83
N TYR A 115 2.20 -0.86 15.88
CA TYR A 115 1.07 -0.24 15.18
C TYR A 115 0.64 1.07 15.83
N LEU A 116 0.48 1.10 17.16
CA LEU A 116 0.13 2.33 17.89
C LEU A 116 1.24 3.37 17.82
N GLY A 117 2.50 2.93 17.94
CA GLY A 117 3.65 3.80 17.76
C GLY A 117 3.66 4.41 16.36
N SER A 118 3.37 3.62 15.33
CA SER A 118 3.28 4.13 13.95
C SER A 118 2.13 5.12 13.77
N VAL A 119 0.94 4.86 14.33
CA VAL A 119 -0.17 5.82 14.33
C VAL A 119 0.25 7.14 14.98
N ALA A 120 0.86 7.09 16.16
CA ALA A 120 1.27 8.28 16.89
C ALA A 120 2.34 9.08 16.13
N VAL A 121 3.40 8.42 15.64
CA VAL A 121 4.50 9.06 14.92
C VAL A 121 4.02 9.63 13.58
N SER A 122 3.31 8.83 12.78
CA SER A 122 2.80 9.30 11.48
C SER A 122 1.78 10.42 11.65
N GLY A 123 0.86 10.31 12.62
CA GLY A 123 -0.10 11.36 12.95
C GLY A 123 0.57 12.67 13.39
N TRP A 124 1.58 12.59 14.26
CA TRP A 124 2.35 13.75 14.70
C TRP A 124 3.08 14.45 13.55
N PHE A 125 3.73 13.69 12.67
CA PHE A 125 4.41 14.27 11.50
C PHE A 125 3.44 14.89 10.51
N LEU A 126 2.29 14.25 10.25
CA LEU A 126 1.23 14.82 9.39
C LEU A 126 0.68 16.11 9.97
N TRP A 127 0.42 16.15 11.28
CA TRP A 127 -0.05 17.35 11.96
C TRP A 127 0.98 18.48 11.89
N ARG A 128 2.27 18.18 12.19
CA ARG A 128 3.36 19.17 12.14
C ARG A 128 3.61 19.69 10.72
N ALA A 129 3.39 18.85 9.71
CA ALA A 129 3.64 19.19 8.32
C ALA A 129 2.39 19.63 7.54
N ARG A 130 1.24 19.83 8.21
CA ARG A 130 -0.04 20.18 7.57
C ARG A 130 -0.01 21.44 6.70
N GLY A 131 0.85 22.40 7.03
CA GLY A 131 1.04 23.63 6.26
C GLY A 131 2.07 23.53 5.13
N ARG A 132 2.72 22.37 4.94
CA ARG A 132 3.76 22.20 3.92
C ARG A 132 3.13 21.76 2.59
N PRO A 133 3.26 22.55 1.52
CA PRO A 133 2.71 22.18 0.22
C PRO A 133 3.41 20.95 -0.36
N SER A 134 2.70 20.21 -1.21
CA SER A 134 3.30 19.16 -2.04
C SER A 134 4.15 19.78 -3.16
N ALA A 135 4.92 18.95 -3.87
CA ALA A 135 5.57 19.41 -5.09
C ALA A 135 4.52 19.86 -6.12
N LYS A 136 4.95 20.71 -7.07
CA LYS A 136 4.07 21.20 -8.14
C LYS A 136 3.56 20.02 -8.96
N GLY A 137 2.25 20.03 -9.19
CA GLY A 137 1.56 19.02 -9.98
C GLY A 137 1.95 19.02 -11.44
N VAL A 138 1.76 17.87 -12.09
CA VAL A 138 1.79 17.76 -13.55
C VAL A 138 0.37 17.77 -14.12
N ALA A 139 0.22 18.27 -15.35
CA ALA A 139 -1.05 18.17 -16.05
C ALA A 139 -1.32 16.70 -16.40
N LEU A 140 -2.36 16.12 -15.82
CA LEU A 140 -2.84 14.79 -16.18
C LEU A 140 -3.59 14.85 -17.52
N THR A 141 -3.50 13.78 -18.30
CA THR A 141 -4.38 13.62 -19.46
C THR A 141 -5.85 13.59 -19.00
N PRO A 142 -6.80 14.06 -19.83
CA PRO A 142 -8.22 14.06 -19.46
C PRO A 142 -8.72 12.69 -19.02
N ALA A 143 -8.30 11.63 -19.71
CA ALA A 143 -8.66 10.25 -19.40
C ALA A 143 -8.14 9.78 -18.03
N LEU A 144 -6.88 10.07 -17.69
CA LEU A 144 -6.35 9.68 -16.38
C LEU A 144 -7.00 10.50 -15.26
N ARG A 145 -7.27 11.79 -15.52
CA ARG A 145 -7.93 12.67 -14.56
C ARG A 145 -9.37 12.25 -14.25
N SER A 146 -10.12 11.78 -15.25
CA SER A 146 -11.48 11.28 -15.06
C SER A 146 -11.52 9.88 -14.45
N TYR A 147 -10.47 9.07 -14.64
CA TYR A 147 -10.36 7.74 -14.06
C TYR A 147 -10.05 7.74 -12.55
N MET A 148 -9.22 8.65 -12.06
CA MET A 148 -8.83 8.73 -10.63
C MET A 148 -10.02 8.69 -9.63
N PRO A 149 -11.12 9.46 -9.80
CA PRO A 149 -12.25 9.37 -8.88
C PRO A 149 -12.96 8.01 -8.92
N VAL A 150 -12.99 7.33 -10.07
CA VAL A 150 -13.55 5.97 -10.19
C VAL A 150 -12.71 4.99 -9.38
N GLU A 151 -11.39 5.06 -9.52
CA GLU A 151 -10.48 4.21 -8.76
C GLU A 151 -10.55 4.46 -7.26
N TRP A 152 -10.57 5.74 -6.85
CA TRP A 152 -10.77 6.14 -5.46
C TRP A 152 -12.08 5.57 -4.89
N ALA A 153 -13.18 5.70 -5.64
CA ALA A 153 -14.49 5.23 -5.20
C ALA A 153 -14.53 3.70 -5.09
N VAL A 154 -13.99 2.96 -6.07
CA VAL A 154 -13.96 1.49 -6.06
C VAL A 154 -13.12 0.98 -4.88
N LEU A 155 -11.90 1.50 -4.68
CA LEU A 155 -11.05 1.10 -3.55
C LEU A 155 -11.67 1.51 -2.21
N GLY A 156 -12.27 2.70 -2.14
CA GLY A 156 -12.93 3.21 -0.94
C GLY A 156 -14.14 2.38 -0.55
N VAL A 157 -15.07 2.12 -1.48
CA VAL A 157 -16.27 1.31 -1.25
C VAL A 157 -15.88 -0.12 -0.88
N TYR A 158 -14.94 -0.72 -1.60
CA TYR A 158 -14.51 -2.09 -1.30
C TYR A 158 -13.81 -2.19 0.07
N GLY A 159 -12.97 -1.21 0.41
CA GLY A 159 -12.35 -1.11 1.73
C GLY A 159 -13.35 -0.92 2.86
N VAL A 160 -14.25 0.06 2.75
CA VAL A 160 -15.33 0.26 3.75
C VAL A 160 -16.20 -0.98 3.86
N GLY A 161 -16.50 -1.63 2.73
CA GLY A 161 -17.26 -2.87 2.67
C GLY A 161 -16.58 -4.02 3.43
N LEU A 162 -15.28 -4.22 3.26
CA LEU A 162 -14.52 -5.21 4.04
C LEU A 162 -14.44 -4.88 5.54
N LEU A 163 -14.48 -3.60 5.91
CA LEU A 163 -14.43 -3.17 7.30
C LEU A 163 -15.77 -3.36 8.03
N LEU A 164 -16.88 -2.97 7.39
CA LEU A 164 -18.21 -2.92 8.01
C LEU A 164 -19.07 -4.15 7.67
N PHE A 165 -18.89 -4.74 6.49
CA PHE A 165 -19.64 -5.89 5.99
C PHE A 165 -18.69 -7.02 5.53
N PRO A 166 -17.79 -7.48 6.41
CA PRO A 166 -16.64 -8.32 6.05
C PRO A 166 -17.03 -9.59 5.29
N LEU A 167 -18.09 -10.29 5.72
CA LEU A 167 -18.53 -11.54 5.10
C LEU A 167 -19.08 -11.36 3.68
N LEU A 168 -19.72 -10.22 3.40
CA LEU A 168 -20.26 -9.93 2.08
C LEU A 168 -19.13 -9.59 1.11
N PHE A 169 -18.23 -8.70 1.51
CA PHE A 169 -17.14 -8.24 0.64
C PHE A 169 -15.99 -9.25 0.55
N SER A 170 -15.83 -10.14 1.52
CA SER A 170 -14.85 -11.24 1.43
C SER A 170 -15.34 -12.40 0.55
N SER A 171 -16.62 -12.44 0.17
CA SER A 171 -17.21 -13.54 -0.62
C SER A 171 -16.59 -13.72 -2.01
N ILE A 172 -16.00 -12.65 -2.56
CA ILE A 172 -15.29 -12.71 -3.84
C ILE A 172 -13.88 -13.28 -3.72
N TRP A 173 -13.37 -13.54 -2.51
CA TRP A 173 -12.03 -14.08 -2.36
C TRP A 173 -11.99 -15.57 -2.76
N PRO A 174 -10.90 -16.03 -3.37
CA PRO A 174 -10.81 -17.42 -3.83
C PRO A 174 -10.70 -18.42 -2.67
N TRP A 175 -10.33 -17.94 -1.47
CA TRP A 175 -10.25 -18.72 -0.23
C TRP A 175 -11.06 -18.04 0.88
N PRO A 176 -11.50 -18.79 1.92
CA PRO A 176 -12.28 -18.22 3.02
C PRO A 176 -11.46 -17.28 3.89
N ILE A 177 -12.07 -16.16 4.28
CA ILE A 177 -11.48 -15.16 5.17
C ILE A 177 -12.49 -14.83 6.26
N ASP A 178 -12.01 -14.86 7.50
CA ASP A 178 -12.82 -14.50 8.66
C ASP A 178 -13.01 -12.98 8.80
N VAL A 179 -13.84 -12.59 9.77
CA VAL A 179 -14.18 -11.19 10.04
C VAL A 179 -12.92 -10.36 10.32
N PHE A 180 -12.04 -10.86 11.18
CA PHE A 180 -10.84 -10.13 11.59
C PHE A 180 -9.89 -9.87 10.42
N HIS A 181 -9.57 -10.87 9.62
CA HIS A 181 -8.67 -10.71 8.47
C HIS A 181 -9.29 -9.81 7.40
N ALA A 182 -10.60 -9.89 7.15
CA ALA A 182 -11.28 -8.99 6.22
C ALA A 182 -11.16 -7.53 6.69
N GLN A 183 -11.37 -7.27 7.98
CA GLN A 183 -11.20 -5.93 8.57
C GLN A 183 -9.76 -5.44 8.51
N VAL A 184 -8.76 -6.29 8.79
CA VAL A 184 -7.35 -5.91 8.62
C VAL A 184 -7.02 -5.62 7.16
N TYR A 185 -7.50 -6.44 6.22
CA TYR A 185 -7.23 -6.27 4.78
C TYR A 185 -7.96 -5.08 4.17
N SER A 186 -9.05 -4.60 4.79
CA SER A 186 -9.71 -3.34 4.39
C SER A 186 -8.74 -2.16 4.35
N ALA A 187 -7.76 -2.16 5.25
CA ALA A 187 -6.76 -1.10 5.38
C ALA A 187 -5.93 -0.92 4.10
N ILE A 188 -5.68 -2.00 3.35
CA ILE A 188 -4.95 -1.98 2.08
C ILE A 188 -5.69 -1.12 1.05
N PHE A 189 -6.99 -1.36 0.92
CA PHE A 189 -7.84 -0.67 -0.04
C PHE A 189 -8.11 0.77 0.38
N LEU A 190 -8.35 1.02 1.67
CA LEU A 190 -8.56 2.37 2.20
C LEU A 190 -7.30 3.23 2.12
N ALA A 191 -6.12 2.68 2.39
CA ALA A 191 -4.85 3.36 2.18
C ALA A 191 -4.63 3.66 0.69
N GLY A 192 -4.92 2.69 -0.20
CA GLY A 192 -4.91 2.88 -1.65
C GLY A 192 -5.82 4.01 -2.11
N ALA A 193 -7.07 4.03 -1.63
CA ALA A 193 -8.03 5.09 -1.90
C ALA A 193 -7.50 6.46 -1.42
N GLY A 194 -6.97 6.54 -0.20
CA GLY A 194 -6.35 7.76 0.32
C GLY A 194 -5.20 8.26 -0.55
N GLY A 195 -4.35 7.35 -1.03
CA GLY A 195 -3.27 7.67 -1.96
C GLY A 195 -3.77 8.20 -3.31
N VAL A 196 -4.76 7.53 -3.91
CA VAL A 196 -5.38 7.96 -5.17
C VAL A 196 -6.04 9.33 -5.01
N TYR A 197 -6.75 9.58 -3.91
CA TYR A 197 -7.36 10.88 -3.63
C TYR A 197 -6.34 12.01 -3.57
N LEU A 198 -5.21 11.80 -2.87
CA LEU A 198 -4.15 12.80 -2.78
C LEU A 198 -3.55 13.12 -4.14
N VAL A 199 -3.22 12.07 -4.91
CA VAL A 199 -2.66 12.22 -6.26
C VAL A 199 -3.67 12.86 -7.21
N TRP A 200 -4.97 12.58 -7.07
CA TRP A 200 -6.00 13.22 -7.88
C TRP A 200 -6.07 14.74 -7.67
N ARG A 201 -5.82 15.21 -6.44
CA ARG A 201 -5.95 16.64 -6.08
C ARG A 201 -4.78 17.50 -6.55
N SER A 202 -3.56 16.99 -6.52
CA SER A 202 -2.36 17.77 -6.87
C SER A 202 -1.47 17.13 -7.93
N ALA A 203 -1.60 15.83 -8.20
CA ALA A 203 -0.82 15.04 -9.16
C ALA A 203 0.68 15.34 -9.24
N PRO A 204 1.45 15.40 -8.14
CA PRO A 204 2.90 15.54 -8.24
C PRO A 204 3.50 14.32 -8.92
N ARG A 205 4.49 14.52 -9.78
CA ARG A 205 5.09 13.44 -10.57
C ARG A 205 5.66 12.33 -9.69
N GLU A 206 6.36 12.69 -8.63
CA GLU A 206 6.98 11.73 -7.71
C GLU A 206 5.92 10.94 -6.94
N GLU A 207 4.78 11.56 -6.63
CA GLU A 207 3.65 10.87 -5.99
C GLU A 207 2.97 9.90 -6.96
N LEU A 208 2.84 10.26 -8.25
CA LEU A 208 2.38 9.33 -9.30
C LEU A 208 3.32 8.12 -9.45
N LEU A 209 4.64 8.34 -9.40
CA LEU A 209 5.62 7.26 -9.48
C LEU A 209 5.48 6.30 -8.29
N VAL A 210 5.43 6.83 -7.07
CA VAL A 210 5.29 6.01 -5.87
C VAL A 210 3.96 5.26 -5.85
N LEU A 211 2.85 5.95 -6.10
CA LEU A 211 1.54 5.31 -6.11
C LEU A 211 1.46 4.22 -7.18
N GLY A 212 1.99 4.52 -8.38
CA GLY A 212 2.06 3.57 -9.48
C GLY A 212 2.88 2.32 -9.12
N LEU A 213 4.06 2.52 -8.55
CA LEU A 213 4.92 1.43 -8.08
C LEU A 213 4.22 0.60 -7.01
N ALA A 214 3.61 1.24 -6.01
CA ALA A 214 2.88 0.57 -4.94
C ALA A 214 1.77 -0.33 -5.50
N GLN A 215 0.96 0.19 -6.43
CA GLN A 215 -0.15 -0.56 -7.00
C GLN A 215 0.31 -1.72 -7.91
N VAL A 216 1.36 -1.52 -8.71
CA VAL A 216 1.98 -2.61 -9.49
C VAL A 216 2.42 -3.74 -8.57
N LEU A 217 3.15 -3.41 -7.50
CA LEU A 217 3.67 -4.40 -6.57
C LEU A 217 2.55 -5.10 -5.77
N VAL A 218 1.53 -4.36 -5.32
CA VAL A 218 0.36 -4.94 -4.64
C VAL A 218 -0.37 -5.92 -5.57
N GLY A 219 -0.66 -5.53 -6.81
CA GLY A 219 -1.30 -6.41 -7.79
C GLY A 219 -0.45 -7.66 -8.07
N LEU A 220 0.85 -7.47 -8.33
CA LEU A 220 1.78 -8.55 -8.62
C LEU A 220 1.91 -9.54 -7.45
N PHE A 221 2.23 -9.06 -6.25
CA PHE A 221 2.46 -9.94 -5.10
C PHE A 221 1.19 -10.61 -4.61
N ALA A 222 0.02 -9.97 -4.74
CA ALA A 222 -1.26 -10.62 -4.44
C ALA A 222 -1.48 -11.84 -5.37
N ILE A 223 -1.40 -11.63 -6.68
CA ILE A 223 -1.61 -12.71 -7.68
C ILE A 223 -0.54 -13.80 -7.54
N LEU A 224 0.74 -13.41 -7.41
CA LEU A 224 1.84 -14.35 -7.24
C LEU A 224 1.68 -15.15 -5.94
N GLY A 225 1.26 -14.50 -4.86
CA GLY A 225 0.97 -15.15 -3.58
C GLY A 225 -0.12 -16.20 -3.70
N LEU A 226 -1.21 -15.91 -4.42
CA LEU A 226 -2.28 -16.85 -4.71
C LEU A 226 -1.74 -18.06 -5.50
N VAL A 227 -1.06 -17.82 -6.62
CA VAL A 227 -0.52 -18.87 -7.50
C VAL A 227 0.47 -19.77 -6.76
N ILE A 228 1.45 -19.19 -6.05
CA ILE A 228 2.45 -19.98 -5.33
C ILE A 228 1.81 -20.81 -4.22
N THR A 229 0.85 -20.24 -3.48
CA THR A 229 0.19 -20.96 -2.40
C THR A 229 -0.63 -22.11 -2.96
N ASP A 230 -1.42 -21.87 -4.01
CA ASP A 230 -2.27 -22.89 -4.60
C ASP A 230 -1.46 -24.00 -5.27
N ALA A 231 -0.31 -23.69 -5.87
CA ALA A 231 0.62 -24.69 -6.37
C ALA A 231 1.11 -25.67 -5.28
N ALA A 232 1.04 -25.29 -4.00
CA ALA A 232 1.42 -26.14 -2.88
C ALA A 232 0.23 -26.85 -2.21
N VAL A 233 -0.96 -26.24 -2.20
CA VAL A 233 -2.11 -26.76 -1.43
C VAL A 233 -3.30 -27.21 -2.27
N HIS A 234 -3.36 -26.84 -3.55
CA HIS A 234 -4.38 -27.20 -4.54
C HIS A 234 -5.82 -27.03 -4.03
N ARG A 235 -6.17 -25.82 -3.60
CA ARG A 235 -7.48 -25.48 -3.01
C ARG A 235 -8.29 -24.48 -3.81
N ILE A 236 -7.71 -23.86 -4.84
CA ILE A 236 -8.37 -22.82 -5.63
C ILE A 236 -9.05 -23.42 -6.85
N ASP A 237 -10.34 -23.10 -6.99
CA ASP A 237 -11.05 -23.27 -8.25
C ASP A 237 -10.77 -22.05 -9.15
N TRP A 238 -9.92 -22.25 -10.15
CA TRP A 238 -9.50 -21.22 -11.11
C TRP A 238 -10.61 -20.81 -12.08
N ARG A 239 -11.68 -21.60 -12.20
CA ARG A 239 -12.83 -21.30 -13.07
C ARG A 239 -13.96 -20.60 -12.33
N ALA A 240 -13.94 -20.61 -11.00
CA ALA A 240 -14.96 -19.95 -10.19
C ALA A 240 -15.00 -18.44 -10.45
N ALA A 241 -16.22 -17.89 -10.59
CA ALA A 241 -16.43 -16.47 -10.82
C ALA A 241 -15.75 -15.59 -9.75
N ARG A 242 -15.79 -16.00 -8.47
CA ARG A 242 -15.10 -15.30 -7.37
C ARG A 242 -13.60 -15.16 -7.61
N THR A 243 -12.93 -16.24 -8.04
CA THR A 243 -11.50 -16.26 -8.34
C THR A 243 -11.18 -15.30 -9.48
N LEU A 244 -11.98 -15.33 -10.55
CA LEU A 244 -11.82 -14.43 -11.68
C LEU A 244 -12.05 -12.97 -11.30
N CYS A 245 -13.06 -12.66 -10.49
CA CYS A 245 -13.31 -11.31 -9.97
C CYS A 245 -12.14 -10.81 -9.10
N TRP A 246 -11.59 -11.67 -8.24
CA TRP A 246 -10.45 -11.32 -7.41
C TRP A 246 -9.19 -11.07 -8.24
N LEU A 247 -8.91 -11.92 -9.24
CA LEU A 247 -7.82 -11.74 -10.19
C LEU A 247 -8.00 -10.45 -11.00
N ALA A 248 -9.23 -10.16 -11.45
CA ALA A 248 -9.55 -8.94 -12.17
C ALA A 248 -9.33 -7.70 -11.29
N LEU A 249 -9.70 -7.73 -10.01
CA LEU A 249 -9.47 -6.64 -9.06
C LEU A 249 -7.97 -6.34 -8.90
N PHE A 250 -7.16 -7.35 -8.56
CA PHE A 250 -5.72 -7.14 -8.36
C PHE A 250 -4.96 -6.88 -9.66
N GLY A 251 -5.40 -7.48 -10.77
CA GLY A 251 -4.90 -7.18 -12.11
C GLY A 251 -5.20 -5.73 -12.50
N TRP A 252 -6.41 -5.25 -12.25
CA TRP A 252 -6.80 -3.86 -12.46
C TRP A 252 -5.99 -2.88 -11.60
N ILE A 253 -5.77 -3.18 -10.31
CA ILE A 253 -4.88 -2.39 -9.45
C ILE A 253 -3.48 -2.31 -10.06
N GLY A 254 -2.91 -3.44 -10.48
CA GLY A 254 -1.58 -3.48 -11.09
C GLY A 254 -1.49 -2.66 -12.39
N ILE A 255 -2.45 -2.85 -13.31
CA ILE A 255 -2.53 -2.13 -14.59
C ILE A 255 -2.71 -0.63 -14.36
N SER A 256 -3.56 -0.25 -13.42
CA SER A 256 -3.74 1.14 -13.00
C SER A 256 -2.43 1.76 -12.52
N GLY A 257 -1.63 0.99 -11.76
CA GLY A 257 -0.29 1.40 -11.36
C GLY A 257 0.65 1.64 -12.54
N VAL A 258 0.64 0.75 -13.55
CA VAL A 258 1.43 0.93 -14.79
C VAL A 258 1.04 2.22 -15.51
N PHE A 259 -0.26 2.54 -15.63
CA PHE A 259 -0.68 3.79 -16.27
C PHE A 259 -0.14 5.03 -15.55
N LYS A 260 -0.09 5.02 -14.21
CA LYS A 260 0.51 6.12 -13.43
C LYS A 260 2.02 6.23 -13.65
N LEU A 261 2.73 5.10 -13.70
CA LEU A 261 4.17 5.08 -14.00
C LEU A 261 4.48 5.62 -15.41
N VAL A 262 3.68 5.22 -16.40
CA VAL A 262 3.81 5.71 -17.78
C VAL A 262 3.52 7.21 -17.87
N ALA A 263 2.46 7.68 -17.20
CA ALA A 263 2.12 9.10 -17.15
C ALA A 263 3.26 9.94 -16.54
N ALA A 264 3.84 9.48 -15.42
CA ALA A 264 4.97 10.14 -14.80
C ALA A 264 6.24 10.12 -15.68
N SER A 265 6.45 9.07 -16.47
CA SER A 265 7.59 8.91 -17.36
C SER A 265 7.48 9.77 -18.62
N ARG A 266 6.28 9.95 -19.18
CA ARG A 266 6.06 10.83 -20.35
C ARG A 266 6.38 12.29 -20.04
N TYR A 267 6.08 12.74 -18.82
CA TYR A 267 6.45 14.07 -18.34
C TYR A 267 7.98 14.30 -18.34
N PHE A 268 8.78 13.28 -17.99
CA PHE A 268 10.25 13.39 -18.08
C PHE A 268 10.73 13.63 -19.50
N LYS A 269 10.19 12.90 -20.48
CA LYS A 269 10.61 13.00 -21.89
C LYS A 269 10.28 14.38 -22.45
N ALA A 270 9.05 14.86 -22.25
CA ALA A 270 8.63 16.18 -22.73
C ALA A 270 9.49 17.32 -22.18
N ARG A 271 9.76 17.31 -20.87
CA ARG A 271 10.55 18.35 -20.23
C ARG A 271 12.04 18.31 -20.58
N ARG A 272 12.57 17.13 -20.92
CA ARG A 272 13.96 17.00 -21.41
C ARG A 272 14.10 17.55 -22.82
N ALA A 273 13.12 17.30 -23.70
CA ALA A 273 13.08 17.86 -25.05
C ALA A 273 12.94 19.39 -25.07
N GLU A 274 12.21 19.99 -24.11
CA GLU A 274 12.14 21.45 -23.95
C GLU A 274 13.47 22.07 -23.49
N THR A 275 14.28 21.35 -22.71
CA THR A 275 15.56 21.85 -22.19
C THR A 275 16.75 21.58 -23.09
N ASP A 276 16.62 20.69 -24.09
CA ASP A 276 17.69 20.30 -24.99
C ASP A 276 17.16 20.10 -26.43
N PRO A 277 16.93 21.21 -27.17
CA PRO A 277 16.39 21.15 -28.54
C PRO A 277 17.41 20.65 -29.59
N GLY A 278 18.63 20.26 -29.19
CA GLY A 278 19.76 20.00 -30.09
C GLY A 278 19.81 18.63 -30.77
N ASP A 279 18.95 17.68 -30.42
CA ASP A 279 19.03 16.28 -30.89
C ASP A 279 17.93 15.90 -31.92
N THR A 280 17.27 16.89 -32.52
CA THR A 280 16.34 16.67 -33.65
C THR A 280 16.85 17.35 -34.91
N LEU A 281 17.91 16.80 -35.51
CA LEU A 281 18.25 16.94 -36.92
C LEU A 281 18.75 15.61 -37.47
#